data_AF-A0A6I2L8T4-F1
#
_entry.id   AF-A0A6I2L8T4-F1
#
_cell.length_a   1.000
_cell.length_b   1.000
_cell.length_c   1.000
_cell.angle_alpha   90.00
_cell.angle_beta   90.00
_cell.angle_gamma   90.00
#
_symmetry.space_group_name_H-M   'P 1'
#
loop_
_entity.id
_entity.type
_entity.pdbx_description
1 polymer ?
#
loop_
_entity_poly.entity_id
_entity_poly.type
_entity_poly.pdbx_seq_one_letter_code
_entity_poly.pdbx_strand_id
1 'polypeptide(L)'
;MQRHTKPLEQYLSDVRFDAWISFKRAQAGLDIPSGELGTADFRNSLKSIEKASERVLRKALSEDSFLPKERLDWILEDERQINWLMIFIKRKINIRRYPVIANLFGRNLVIASIDYLDEELQEKARTVERMQWDWNEHQKSDRLFQWFRREDEIARCNFAWTWLVDRRDRETKGRLPFRNYKDLLMFFDELDVSYKEKKYDADSIRDNWNQIRRREKNKKIGKKQYNFELSDKTADFIDKLALKYNSSRPQIIEALVQCEFEKGLYLPEKVKRISLD
;
A
#
# COMPACT_ATOMS: atom_id res chain seq x y z
N MET A 1 -35.63 28.22 12.14
CA MET A 1 -35.11 27.36 11.06
C MET A 1 -36.18 26.33 10.71
N GLN A 2 -36.79 26.46 9.53
CA GLN A 2 -37.78 25.49 9.04
C GLN A 2 -37.07 24.19 8.68
N ARG A 3 -37.42 23.09 9.34
CA ARG A 3 -36.96 21.74 8.98
C ARG A 3 -37.65 21.34 7.68
N HIS A 4 -36.93 21.38 6.57
CA HIS A 4 -37.41 20.81 5.31
C HIS A 4 -37.30 19.29 5.38
N THR A 5 -38.30 18.62 5.95
CA THR A 5 -38.48 17.18 5.76
C THR A 5 -38.90 16.95 4.32
N LYS A 6 -38.02 16.39 3.48
CA LYS A 6 -38.40 15.91 2.15
C LYS A 6 -39.43 14.76 2.30
N PRO A 7 -40.38 14.59 1.35
CA PRO A 7 -41.30 13.48 1.36
C PRO A 7 -40.56 12.13 1.42
N LEU A 8 -41.10 11.14 2.14
CA LEU A 8 -40.52 9.79 2.26
C LEU A 8 -40.18 9.20 0.88
N GLU A 9 -41.00 9.49 -0.12
CA GLU A 9 -40.89 9.08 -1.53
C GLU A 9 -39.61 9.57 -2.22
N GLN A 10 -39.02 10.71 -1.81
CA GLN A 10 -37.74 11.19 -2.34
C GLN A 10 -36.52 10.50 -1.69
N TYR A 11 -36.67 9.95 -0.48
CA TYR A 11 -35.63 9.14 0.16
C TYR A 11 -35.68 7.68 -0.29
N LEU A 12 -36.87 7.20 -0.66
CA LEU A 12 -37.15 5.86 -1.17
C LEU A 12 -36.53 5.54 -2.54
N SER A 13 -35.75 6.45 -3.14
CA SER A 13 -34.95 6.18 -4.34
C SER A 13 -33.44 6.05 -4.08
N ASP A 14 -32.97 6.27 -2.85
CA ASP A 14 -31.54 6.31 -2.53
C ASP A 14 -31.02 4.98 -1.96
N VAL A 15 -30.02 4.39 -2.62
CA VAL A 15 -29.32 3.17 -2.17
C VAL A 15 -28.71 3.35 -0.77
N ARG A 16 -28.32 4.58 -0.40
CA ARG A 16 -27.81 4.88 0.95
C ARG A 16 -28.87 4.65 2.03
N PHE A 17 -30.13 4.99 1.73
CA PHE A 17 -31.24 4.73 2.64
C PHE A 17 -31.50 3.23 2.78
N ASP A 18 -31.54 2.51 1.66
CA ASP A 18 -31.71 1.05 1.61
C ASP A 18 -30.61 0.32 2.41
N ALA A 19 -29.36 0.79 2.31
CA ALA A 19 -28.25 0.24 3.08
C ALA A 19 -28.37 0.56 4.57
N TRP A 20 -28.62 1.82 4.93
CA TRP A 20 -28.72 2.28 6.31
C TRP A 20 -29.82 1.54 7.10
N ILE A 21 -30.99 1.35 6.50
CA ILE A 21 -32.07 0.63 7.17
C ILE A 21 -31.74 -0.84 7.38
N SER A 22 -31.07 -1.46 6.41
CA SER A 22 -30.58 -2.84 6.53
C SER A 22 -29.61 -3.00 7.70
N PHE A 23 -28.71 -2.04 7.90
CA PHE A 23 -27.82 -2.03 9.07
C PHE A 23 -28.59 -1.95 10.39
N LYS A 24 -29.56 -1.04 10.51
CA LYS A 24 -30.35 -0.87 11.75
C LYS A 24 -31.20 -2.09 12.07
N ARG A 25 -31.81 -2.72 11.05
CA ARG A 25 -32.57 -3.97 11.22
C ARG A 25 -31.69 -5.11 11.73
N ALA A 26 -30.53 -5.28 11.12
CA ALA A 26 -29.61 -6.32 11.50
C ALA A 26 -29.04 -6.13 12.92
N GLN A 27 -28.80 -4.88 13.33
CA GLN A 27 -28.44 -4.55 14.72
C GLN A 27 -29.53 -4.95 15.71
N ALA A 28 -30.80 -4.74 15.34
CA ALA A 28 -31.97 -5.12 16.14
C ALA A 28 -32.28 -6.63 16.08
N GLY A 29 -31.49 -7.44 15.36
CA GLY A 29 -31.73 -8.87 15.17
C GLY A 29 -32.97 -9.16 14.32
N LEU A 30 -33.40 -8.21 13.48
CA LEU A 30 -34.54 -8.35 12.60
C LEU A 30 -34.11 -8.82 11.21
N ASP A 31 -34.99 -9.55 10.52
CA ASP A 31 -34.73 -10.04 9.17
C ASP A 31 -34.46 -8.90 8.18
N ILE A 32 -33.42 -9.05 7.38
CA ILE A 32 -33.10 -8.12 6.29
C ILE A 32 -33.85 -8.62 5.05
N PRO A 33 -34.58 -7.76 4.33
CA PRO A 33 -35.26 -8.17 3.09
C PRO A 33 -34.29 -8.78 2.09
N SER A 34 -34.72 -9.84 1.42
CA SER A 34 -33.99 -10.40 0.28
C SER A 34 -34.10 -9.47 -0.93
N GLY A 35 -33.03 -9.38 -1.73
CA GLY A 35 -33.00 -8.58 -2.96
C GLY A 35 -31.76 -7.71 -3.08
N GLU A 36 -31.63 -7.05 -4.23
CA GLU A 36 -30.57 -6.08 -4.49
C GLU A 36 -30.97 -4.69 -3.98
N LEU A 37 -30.06 -4.03 -3.25
CA LEU A 37 -30.28 -2.66 -2.76
C LEU A 37 -30.54 -1.72 -3.94
N GLY A 38 -31.43 -0.73 -3.77
CA GLY A 38 -31.78 0.18 -4.85
C GLY A 38 -32.93 -0.28 -5.75
N THR A 39 -33.34 -1.55 -5.65
CA THR A 39 -34.41 -2.11 -6.50
C THR A 39 -35.80 -1.83 -5.94
N ALA A 40 -36.80 -1.78 -6.83
CA ALA A 40 -38.20 -1.65 -6.44
C ALA A 40 -38.67 -2.84 -5.57
N ASP A 41 -38.18 -4.05 -5.87
CA ASP A 41 -38.52 -5.27 -5.15
C ASP A 41 -38.01 -5.28 -3.71
N PHE A 42 -36.75 -4.87 -3.51
CA PHE A 42 -36.18 -4.69 -2.18
C PHE A 42 -37.01 -3.69 -1.36
N ARG A 43 -37.39 -2.56 -1.97
CA ARG A 43 -38.17 -1.50 -1.32
C ARG A 43 -39.62 -1.89 -1.04
N ASN A 44 -40.25 -2.66 -1.91
CA ASN A 44 -41.59 -3.21 -1.67
C ASN A 44 -41.57 -4.20 -0.50
N SER A 45 -40.52 -5.01 -0.41
CA SER A 45 -40.28 -5.91 0.72
C SER A 45 -39.99 -5.13 2.01
N LEU A 46 -39.32 -3.99 1.92
CA LEU A 46 -39.13 -3.07 3.04
C LEU A 46 -40.47 -2.51 3.53
N LYS A 47 -41.29 -1.97 2.62
CA LYS A 47 -42.61 -1.38 2.90
C LYS A 47 -43.60 -2.36 3.54
N SER A 48 -43.58 -3.63 3.13
CA SER A 48 -44.45 -4.67 3.70
C SER A 48 -44.11 -4.97 5.16
N ILE A 49 -42.83 -4.90 5.51
CA ILE A 49 -42.32 -5.08 6.88
C ILE A 49 -42.49 -3.80 7.72
N GLU A 50 -42.50 -2.63 7.09
CA GLU A 50 -42.51 -1.31 7.74
C GLU A 50 -43.88 -0.74 8.11
N LYS A 51 -45.00 -1.30 7.63
CA LYS A 51 -46.35 -0.89 8.08
C LYS A 51 -46.52 -0.93 9.61
N ALA A 52 -45.65 -1.63 10.34
CA ALA A 52 -45.62 -1.70 11.80
C ALA A 52 -44.81 -0.57 12.50
N SER A 53 -44.00 0.24 11.80
CA SER A 53 -42.95 1.09 12.43
C SER A 53 -42.73 2.46 11.78
N GLU A 54 -43.77 3.07 11.19
CA GLU A 54 -43.69 4.34 10.45
C GLU A 54 -43.08 5.52 11.26
N ARG A 55 -43.28 5.53 12.59
CA ARG A 55 -42.74 6.56 13.49
C ARG A 55 -41.22 6.49 13.63
N VAL A 56 -40.62 5.30 13.56
CA VAL A 56 -39.15 5.10 13.66
C VAL A 56 -38.46 5.61 12.40
N LEU A 57 -39.07 5.35 11.23
CA LEU A 57 -38.57 5.80 9.93
C LEU A 57 -38.65 7.31 9.79
N ARG A 58 -39.78 7.91 10.17
CA ARG A 58 -39.95 9.37 10.14
C ARG A 58 -38.95 10.06 11.07
N LYS A 59 -38.69 9.51 12.26
CA LYS A 59 -37.69 10.04 13.18
C LYS A 59 -36.29 9.99 12.56
N ALA A 60 -35.88 8.83 12.04
CA ALA A 60 -34.59 8.66 11.39
C ALA A 60 -34.39 9.52 10.13
N LEU A 61 -35.43 9.69 9.33
CA LEU A 61 -35.42 10.56 8.14
C LEU A 61 -35.43 12.05 8.49
N SER A 62 -35.89 12.42 9.68
CA SER A 62 -36.00 13.81 10.14
C SER A 62 -34.78 14.34 10.90
N GLU A 63 -33.81 13.49 11.23
CA GLU A 63 -32.69 13.81 12.14
C GLU A 63 -31.38 14.20 11.45
N ASP A 64 -31.39 14.68 10.19
CA ASP A 64 -30.15 15.05 9.50
C ASP A 64 -29.09 13.92 9.55
N SER A 65 -29.52 12.65 9.50
CA SER A 65 -28.68 11.50 9.83
C SER A 65 -27.62 11.16 8.76
N PHE A 66 -27.78 11.73 7.56
CA PHE A 66 -26.92 11.50 6.40
C PHE A 66 -26.10 12.74 6.08
N LEU A 67 -24.80 12.56 5.87
CA LEU A 67 -23.97 13.62 5.31
C LEU A 67 -24.39 13.93 3.86
N PRO A 68 -24.34 15.21 3.45
CA PRO A 68 -24.47 15.60 2.05
C PRO A 68 -23.52 14.79 1.16
N LYS A 69 -23.95 14.44 -0.06
CA LYS A 69 -23.19 13.56 -0.97
C LYS A 69 -21.83 14.16 -1.30
N GLU A 70 -21.78 15.48 -1.40
CA GLU A 70 -20.59 16.28 -1.71
C GLU A 70 -19.46 16.07 -0.70
N ARG A 71 -19.80 15.79 0.57
CA ARG A 71 -18.81 15.47 1.61
C ARG A 71 -18.21 14.07 1.49
N LEU A 72 -18.79 13.22 0.63
CA LEU A 72 -18.40 11.83 0.41
C LEU A 72 -17.82 11.58 -1.00
N ASP A 73 -17.78 12.60 -1.85
CA ASP A 73 -17.30 12.48 -3.24
C ASP A 73 -15.82 12.11 -3.35
N TRP A 74 -15.02 12.41 -2.33
CA TRP A 74 -13.61 12.03 -2.27
C TRP A 74 -13.38 10.51 -2.05
N ILE A 75 -14.42 9.79 -1.63
CA ILE A 75 -14.39 8.32 -1.52
C ILE A 75 -14.64 7.79 -2.94
N LEU A 76 -13.65 7.12 -3.52
CA LEU A 76 -13.69 6.62 -4.88
C LEU A 76 -13.97 5.11 -4.89
N GLU A 77 -14.34 4.59 -6.06
CA GLU A 77 -14.38 3.14 -6.31
C GLU A 77 -12.96 2.61 -6.56
N ASP A 78 -12.07 2.79 -5.59
CA ASP A 78 -10.71 2.25 -5.60
C ASP A 78 -10.55 1.23 -4.46
N GLU A 79 -10.20 0.00 -4.83
CA GLU A 79 -10.03 -1.12 -3.90
C GLU A 79 -9.08 -0.82 -2.72
N ARG A 80 -7.97 -0.11 -2.96
CA ARG A 80 -7.00 0.19 -1.90
C ARG A 80 -7.57 1.21 -0.93
N GLN A 81 -8.15 2.30 -1.44
CA GLN A 81 -8.82 3.30 -0.61
C GLN A 81 -9.98 2.65 0.18
N ILE A 82 -10.81 1.84 -0.47
CA ILE A 82 -11.93 1.13 0.17
C ILE A 82 -11.41 0.25 1.31
N ASN A 83 -10.38 -0.56 1.07
CA ASN A 83 -9.81 -1.43 2.11
C ASN A 83 -9.28 -0.62 3.31
N TRP A 84 -8.51 0.44 3.02
CA TRP A 84 -7.95 1.32 4.04
C TRP A 84 -9.05 2.01 4.88
N LEU A 85 -10.08 2.56 4.23
CA LEU A 85 -11.20 3.20 4.91
C LEU A 85 -12.01 2.22 5.75
N MET A 86 -12.22 1.00 5.26
CA MET A 86 -12.89 -0.03 6.05
C MET A 86 -12.08 -0.43 7.28
N ILE A 87 -10.74 -0.49 7.21
CA ILE A 87 -9.88 -0.71 8.39
C ILE A 87 -10.02 0.45 9.37
N PHE A 88 -9.98 1.69 8.88
CA PHE A 88 -10.15 2.90 9.69
C PHE A 88 -11.48 2.86 10.45
N ILE A 89 -12.58 2.60 9.72
CA ILE A 89 -13.92 2.54 10.27
C ILE A 89 -14.02 1.39 11.28
N LYS A 90 -13.55 0.17 10.96
CA LYS A 90 -13.58 -0.97 11.89
C LYS A 90 -12.82 -0.73 13.20
N ARG A 91 -11.73 0.04 13.17
CA ARG A 91 -11.02 0.44 14.39
C ARG A 91 -11.81 1.43 15.23
N LYS A 92 -12.54 2.33 14.56
CA LYS A 92 -13.35 3.37 15.21
C LYS A 92 -14.66 2.80 15.77
N ILE A 93 -15.35 1.96 15.01
CA ILE A 93 -16.59 1.34 15.47
C ILE A 93 -16.27 0.02 16.16
N ASN A 94 -16.56 -0.06 17.47
CA ASN A 94 -16.44 -1.28 18.26
C ASN A 94 -17.57 -2.29 17.89
N ILE A 95 -17.59 -2.73 16.63
CA ILE A 95 -18.65 -3.57 16.11
C ILE A 95 -18.28 -5.04 16.34
N ARG A 96 -18.92 -5.65 17.33
CA ARG A 96 -18.91 -7.11 17.52
C ARG A 96 -19.73 -7.86 16.45
N ARG A 97 -20.57 -7.16 15.67
CA ARG A 97 -21.43 -7.74 14.60
C ARG A 97 -21.69 -6.73 13.48
N TYR A 98 -20.79 -6.66 12.49
CA TYR A 98 -21.00 -5.82 11.31
C TYR A 98 -21.94 -6.62 10.41
N PRO A 99 -23.18 -6.15 10.19
CA PRO A 99 -24.14 -6.98 9.49
C PRO A 99 -23.71 -7.14 8.04
N VAL A 100 -23.70 -8.40 7.60
CA VAL A 100 -23.41 -8.75 6.21
C VAL A 100 -24.69 -8.47 5.42
N ILE A 101 -24.69 -7.39 4.66
CA ILE A 101 -25.79 -7.06 3.75
C ILE A 101 -25.39 -7.60 2.38
N ALA A 102 -26.19 -8.53 1.86
CA ALA A 102 -26.01 -9.06 0.52
C ALA A 102 -26.01 -7.89 -0.48
N ASN A 103 -25.09 -7.94 -1.46
CA ASN A 103 -24.98 -6.92 -2.51
C ASN A 103 -24.47 -5.53 -2.06
N LEU A 104 -23.95 -5.40 -0.83
CA LEU A 104 -23.29 -4.18 -0.37
C LEU A 104 -21.77 -4.34 -0.34
N PHE A 105 -21.08 -3.74 -1.31
CA PHE A 105 -19.63 -3.81 -1.46
C PHE A 105 -19.04 -2.45 -1.83
N GLY A 106 -17.70 -2.41 -1.89
CA GLY A 106 -16.97 -1.31 -2.50
C GLY A 106 -17.22 0.05 -1.83
N ARG A 107 -17.35 1.11 -2.63
CA ARG A 107 -17.63 2.47 -2.15
C ARG A 107 -18.94 2.56 -1.37
N ASN A 108 -19.98 1.87 -1.83
CA ASN A 108 -21.30 1.90 -1.20
C ASN A 108 -21.26 1.32 0.20
N LEU A 109 -20.46 0.28 0.41
CA LEU A 109 -20.23 -0.29 1.75
C LEU A 109 -19.62 0.74 2.69
N VAL A 110 -18.57 1.44 2.26
CA VAL A 110 -17.89 2.48 3.07
C VAL A 110 -18.86 3.60 3.45
N ILE A 111 -19.62 4.11 2.48
CA ILE A 111 -20.60 5.18 2.71
C ILE A 111 -21.66 4.71 3.71
N ALA A 112 -22.19 3.51 3.52
CA ALA A 112 -23.19 2.98 4.43
C ALA A 112 -22.63 2.76 5.84
N SER A 113 -21.35 2.38 5.98
CA SER A 113 -20.70 2.31 7.30
C SER A 113 -20.62 3.66 7.99
N ILE A 114 -20.29 4.72 7.23
CA ILE A 114 -20.23 6.10 7.73
C ILE A 114 -21.63 6.56 8.17
N ASP A 115 -22.62 6.33 7.32
CA ASP A 115 -24.01 6.70 7.60
C ASP A 115 -24.55 5.99 8.86
N TYR A 116 -24.11 4.76 9.08
CA TYR A 116 -24.47 3.95 10.23
C TYR A 116 -23.79 4.37 11.56
N LEU A 117 -22.74 5.22 11.53
CA LEU A 117 -22.12 5.74 12.75
C LEU A 117 -23.19 6.38 13.65
N ASP A 118 -23.24 5.96 14.91
CA ASP A 118 -24.17 6.47 15.92
C ASP A 118 -23.61 7.76 16.54
N GLU A 119 -23.40 8.76 15.69
CA GLU A 119 -22.81 10.06 16.02
C GLU A 119 -23.72 11.18 15.50
N GLU A 120 -23.67 12.34 16.14
CA GLU A 120 -24.34 13.54 15.62
C GLU A 120 -23.73 13.96 14.26
N LEU A 121 -24.52 14.63 13.41
CA LEU A 121 -24.09 14.96 12.04
C LEU A 121 -22.76 15.73 12.00
N GLN A 122 -22.53 16.63 12.96
CA GLN A 122 -21.28 17.40 13.05
C GLN A 122 -20.07 16.52 13.40
N GLU A 123 -20.25 15.51 14.26
CA GLU A 123 -19.18 14.56 14.59
C GLU A 123 -18.91 13.59 13.43
N LYS A 124 -19.95 13.14 12.71
CA LYS A 124 -19.77 12.39 11.46
C LYS A 124 -18.99 13.21 10.44
N ALA A 125 -19.33 14.49 10.28
CA ALA A 125 -18.64 15.40 9.36
C ALA A 125 -17.14 15.51 9.69
N ARG A 126 -16.81 15.78 10.97
CA ARG A 126 -15.42 15.81 11.45
C ARG A 126 -14.69 14.49 11.23
N THR A 127 -15.40 13.38 11.37
CA THR A 127 -14.84 12.03 11.13
C THR A 127 -14.48 11.83 9.67
N VAL A 128 -15.38 12.20 8.75
CA VAL A 128 -15.13 12.09 7.31
C VAL A 128 -13.98 13.02 6.90
N GLU A 129 -13.92 14.24 7.43
CA GLU A 129 -12.81 15.17 7.19
C GLU A 129 -11.47 14.59 7.69
N ARG A 130 -11.46 13.97 8.88
CA ARG A 130 -10.28 13.27 9.41
C ARG A 130 -9.88 12.09 8.52
N MET A 131 -10.83 11.27 8.10
CA MET A 131 -10.59 10.14 7.19
C MET A 131 -9.96 10.60 5.89
N GLN A 132 -10.45 11.71 5.32
CA GLN A 132 -9.89 12.29 4.10
C GLN A 132 -8.46 12.79 4.32
N TRP A 133 -8.23 13.51 5.43
CA TRP A 133 -6.89 14.00 5.77
C TRP A 133 -5.89 12.86 6.01
N ASP A 134 -6.27 11.87 6.82
CA ASP A 134 -5.43 10.70 7.12
C ASP A 134 -5.14 9.88 5.86
N TRP A 135 -6.13 9.71 4.96
CA TRP A 135 -5.92 9.07 3.67
C TRP A 135 -4.91 9.84 2.80
N ASN A 136 -5.03 11.17 2.73
CA ASN A 136 -4.11 12.00 1.97
C ASN A 136 -2.68 11.95 2.56
N GLU A 137 -2.53 11.97 3.88
CA GLU A 137 -1.22 11.79 4.55
C GLU A 137 -0.66 10.38 4.34
N HIS A 138 -1.52 9.37 4.38
CA HIS A 138 -1.16 7.98 4.11
C HIS A 138 -0.58 7.82 2.70
N GLN A 139 -1.22 8.40 1.68
CA GLN A 139 -0.72 8.41 0.31
C GLN A 139 0.65 9.09 0.16
N LYS A 140 0.97 10.12 0.95
CA LYS A 140 2.32 10.72 0.92
C LYS A 140 3.42 9.74 1.31
N SER A 141 3.10 8.71 2.10
CA SER A 141 4.04 7.67 2.49
C SER A 141 4.36 6.69 1.36
N ASP A 142 3.56 6.65 0.30
CA ASP A 142 3.80 5.82 -0.89
C ASP A 142 5.13 6.13 -1.57
N ARG A 143 5.68 7.34 -1.33
CA ARG A 143 7.01 7.75 -1.78
C ARG A 143 8.11 6.75 -1.39
N LEU A 144 7.95 6.05 -0.25
CA LEU A 144 8.88 5.01 0.18
C LEU A 144 8.97 3.87 -0.84
N PHE A 145 7.86 3.58 -1.50
CA PHE A 145 7.71 2.44 -2.41
C PHE A 145 7.77 2.84 -3.89
N GLN A 146 7.95 4.13 -4.22
CA GLN A 146 7.99 4.60 -5.61
C GLN A 146 9.03 3.88 -6.48
N TRP A 147 10.10 3.37 -5.88
CA TRP A 147 11.12 2.60 -6.59
C TRP A 147 10.57 1.31 -7.23
N PHE A 148 9.50 0.71 -6.68
CA PHE A 148 8.89 -0.50 -7.23
C PHE A 148 8.12 -0.24 -8.53
N ARG A 149 7.54 0.94 -8.71
CA ARG A 149 6.71 1.35 -9.86
C ARG A 149 7.50 1.65 -11.15
N ARG A 150 8.76 1.24 -11.26
CA ARG A 150 9.62 1.53 -12.41
C ARG A 150 9.66 0.33 -13.38
N GLU A 151 10.51 0.42 -14.41
CA GLU A 151 10.87 -0.72 -15.25
C GLU A 151 11.18 -1.96 -14.39
N ASP A 152 10.66 -3.12 -14.80
CA ASP A 152 10.64 -4.37 -14.05
C ASP A 152 9.70 -4.42 -12.82
N GLU A 153 8.62 -3.63 -12.75
CA GLU A 153 7.67 -3.62 -11.61
C GLU A 153 7.31 -5.01 -11.12
N ILE A 154 6.84 -5.89 -12.01
CA ILE A 154 6.42 -7.26 -11.68
C ILE A 154 7.58 -8.04 -11.05
N ALA A 155 8.78 -7.97 -11.63
CA ALA A 155 9.94 -8.70 -11.13
C ALA A 155 10.42 -8.16 -9.76
N ARG A 156 10.34 -6.84 -9.56
CA ARG A 156 10.66 -6.20 -8.27
C ARG A 156 9.63 -6.56 -7.20
N CYS A 157 8.34 -6.60 -7.55
CA CYS A 157 7.27 -7.01 -6.64
C CYS A 157 7.40 -8.48 -6.24
N ASN A 158 7.71 -9.36 -7.20
CA ASN A 158 8.00 -10.77 -6.93
C ASN A 158 9.22 -10.92 -6.02
N PHE A 159 10.29 -10.18 -6.27
CA PHE A 159 11.47 -10.20 -5.41
C PHE A 159 11.18 -9.68 -4.00
N ALA A 160 10.41 -8.59 -3.89
CA ALA A 160 9.96 -8.06 -2.61
C ALA A 160 9.16 -9.11 -1.83
N TRP A 161 8.27 -9.84 -2.50
CA TRP A 161 7.51 -10.92 -1.89
C TRP A 161 8.43 -12.01 -1.32
N THR A 162 9.38 -12.52 -2.12
CA THR A 162 10.35 -13.52 -1.65
C THR A 162 11.13 -13.02 -0.43
N TRP A 163 11.64 -11.78 -0.50
CA TRP A 163 12.38 -11.18 0.61
C TRP A 163 11.55 -11.04 1.89
N LEU A 164 10.27 -10.72 1.75
CA LEU A 164 9.31 -10.57 2.86
C LEU A 164 8.90 -11.92 3.44
N VAL A 165 8.69 -12.95 2.63
CA VAL A 165 8.40 -14.31 3.13
C VAL A 165 9.52 -14.77 4.07
N ASP A 166 10.77 -14.51 3.71
CA ASP A 166 11.93 -14.92 4.52
C ASP A 166 12.03 -14.17 5.87
N ARG A 167 11.52 -12.94 5.97
CA ARG A 167 11.77 -12.04 7.11
C ARG A 167 10.52 -11.65 7.91
N ARG A 168 9.35 -11.81 7.30
CA ARG A 168 8.03 -11.49 7.83
C ARG A 168 7.08 -12.66 7.54
N ASP A 169 7.51 -13.87 7.89
CA ASP A 169 6.74 -15.11 7.71
C ASP A 169 5.33 -14.98 8.32
N ARG A 170 5.23 -14.45 9.54
CA ARG A 170 3.96 -14.27 10.23
C ARG A 170 2.98 -13.40 9.43
N GLU A 171 3.47 -12.31 8.85
CA GLU A 171 2.65 -11.35 8.11
C GLU A 171 2.33 -11.83 6.70
N THR A 172 3.21 -12.65 6.10
CA THR A 172 3.04 -13.20 4.74
C THR A 172 2.27 -14.52 4.71
N LYS A 173 2.15 -15.23 5.84
CA LYS A 173 1.49 -16.52 5.94
C LYS A 173 0.05 -16.49 5.44
N GLY A 174 -0.27 -17.38 4.50
CA GLY A 174 -1.62 -17.51 3.92
C GLY A 174 -2.02 -16.40 2.94
N ARG A 175 -1.10 -15.48 2.62
CA ARG A 175 -1.31 -14.44 1.60
C ARG A 175 -0.68 -14.84 0.27
N LEU A 176 -1.19 -14.25 -0.81
CA LEU A 176 -0.68 -14.48 -2.16
C LEU A 176 0.48 -13.53 -2.48
N PRO A 177 1.41 -13.94 -3.38
CA PRO A 177 2.44 -13.05 -3.90
C PRO A 177 1.87 -11.80 -4.56
N PHE A 178 2.64 -10.70 -4.49
CA PHE A 178 2.28 -9.44 -5.12
C PHE A 178 2.27 -9.58 -6.65
N ARG A 179 1.15 -9.25 -7.29
CA ARG A 179 1.01 -9.29 -8.75
C ARG A 179 1.47 -7.98 -9.39
N ASN A 180 1.39 -6.89 -8.65
CA ASN A 180 1.66 -5.53 -9.11
C ASN A 180 2.03 -4.61 -7.93
N TYR A 181 2.34 -3.36 -8.23
CA TYR A 181 2.68 -2.35 -7.23
C TYR A 181 1.54 -2.05 -6.24
N LYS A 182 0.28 -2.11 -6.67
CA LYS A 182 -0.89 -1.88 -5.80
C LYS A 182 -1.00 -2.93 -4.70
N ASP A 183 -0.80 -4.21 -5.03
CA ASP A 183 -0.81 -5.31 -4.07
C ASP A 183 0.26 -5.11 -2.98
N LEU A 184 1.45 -4.66 -3.38
CA LEU A 184 2.54 -4.35 -2.46
C LEU A 184 2.14 -3.23 -1.50
N LEU A 185 1.54 -2.14 -2.02
CA LEU A 185 1.08 -1.05 -1.16
C LEU A 185 0.00 -1.51 -0.18
N MET A 186 -0.99 -2.27 -0.66
CA MET A 186 -2.06 -2.82 0.18
C MET A 186 -1.51 -3.71 1.30
N PHE A 187 -0.47 -4.51 1.02
CA PHE A 187 0.19 -5.29 2.06
C PHE A 187 0.81 -4.39 3.15
N PHE A 188 1.58 -3.38 2.75
CA PHE A 188 2.21 -2.46 3.72
C PHE A 188 1.19 -1.58 4.45
N ASP A 189 0.01 -1.32 3.88
CA ASP A 189 -1.07 -0.58 4.52
C ASP A 189 -1.66 -1.36 5.71
N GLU A 190 -1.75 -2.68 5.58
CA GLU A 190 -2.28 -3.57 6.63
C GLU A 190 -1.28 -3.90 7.73
N LEU A 191 0.02 -3.69 7.47
CA LEU A 191 1.05 -3.93 8.47
C LEU A 191 0.97 -2.94 9.62
N ASP A 192 0.86 -3.48 10.83
CA ASP A 192 0.96 -2.74 12.08
C ASP A 192 2.43 -2.50 12.47
N VAL A 193 3.14 -1.78 11.61
CA VAL A 193 4.57 -1.44 11.80
C VAL A 193 4.80 0.04 11.56
N SER A 194 5.85 0.58 12.19
CA SER A 194 6.17 2.00 12.11
C SER A 194 6.65 2.41 10.71
N TYR A 195 6.54 3.70 10.38
CA TYR A 195 7.09 4.26 9.15
C TYR A 195 8.59 3.94 8.98
N LYS A 196 9.35 3.92 10.07
CA LYS A 196 10.79 3.60 10.05
C LYS A 196 11.04 2.17 9.60
N GLU A 197 10.22 1.23 10.07
CA GLU A 197 10.31 -0.19 9.66
C GLU A 197 9.89 -0.37 8.21
N LYS A 198 8.78 0.25 7.77
CA LYS A 198 8.37 0.23 6.36
C LYS A 198 9.48 0.76 5.44
N LYS A 199 10.12 1.85 5.84
CA LYS A 199 11.25 2.43 5.12
C LYS A 199 12.44 1.46 5.09
N TYR A 200 12.79 0.87 6.24
CA TYR A 200 13.89 -0.09 6.33
C TYR A 200 13.67 -1.30 5.41
N ASP A 201 12.46 -1.85 5.36
CA ASP A 201 12.13 -2.95 4.46
C ASP A 201 12.27 -2.54 3.00
N ALA A 202 11.68 -1.40 2.62
CA ALA A 202 11.75 -0.89 1.25
C ALA A 202 13.19 -0.63 0.79
N ASP A 203 14.00 0.01 1.64
CA ASP A 203 15.43 0.27 1.37
C ASP A 203 16.22 -1.04 1.27
N SER A 204 15.98 -1.99 2.19
CA SER A 204 16.67 -3.29 2.20
C SER A 204 16.35 -4.12 0.96
N ILE A 205 15.09 -4.17 0.55
CA ILE A 205 14.66 -4.89 -0.66
C ILE A 205 15.33 -4.27 -1.89
N ARG A 206 15.30 -2.93 -2.00
CA ARG A 206 15.95 -2.20 -3.10
C ARG A 206 17.44 -2.51 -3.17
N ASP A 207 18.14 -2.46 -2.04
CA ASP A 207 19.59 -2.59 -2.02
C ASP A 207 20.04 -4.01 -2.36
N ASN A 208 19.32 -5.03 -1.85
CA ASN A 208 19.54 -6.43 -2.22
C ASN A 208 19.27 -6.68 -3.72
N TRP A 209 18.16 -6.17 -4.25
CA TRP A 209 17.86 -6.29 -5.68
C TRP A 209 18.96 -5.68 -6.54
N ASN A 210 19.38 -4.45 -6.21
CA ASN A 210 20.43 -3.76 -6.95
C ASN A 210 21.75 -4.52 -6.88
N GLN A 211 22.08 -5.13 -5.74
CA GLN A 211 23.27 -5.96 -5.59
C GLN A 211 23.21 -7.20 -6.50
N ILE A 212 22.08 -7.91 -6.52
CA ILE A 212 21.87 -9.08 -7.40
C ILE A 212 21.99 -8.68 -8.86
N ARG A 213 21.28 -7.62 -9.29
CA ARG A 213 21.35 -7.12 -10.67
C ARG A 213 22.77 -6.72 -11.08
N ARG A 214 23.53 -6.08 -10.19
CA ARG A 214 24.95 -5.75 -10.43
C ARG A 214 25.79 -7.02 -10.61
N ARG A 215 25.61 -8.04 -9.77
CA ARG A 215 26.33 -9.32 -9.88
C ARG A 215 25.98 -10.05 -11.17
N GLU A 216 24.71 -10.09 -11.55
CA GLU A 216 24.26 -10.67 -12.83
C GLU A 216 24.89 -9.96 -14.02
N LYS A 217 24.89 -8.62 -14.02
CA LYS A 217 25.52 -7.80 -15.06
C LYS A 217 27.02 -8.08 -15.16
N ASN A 218 27.72 -8.14 -14.02
CA ASN A 218 29.15 -8.43 -13.99
C ASN A 218 29.45 -9.83 -14.55
N LYS A 219 28.65 -10.84 -14.17
CA LYS A 219 28.77 -12.21 -14.70
C LYS A 219 28.59 -12.26 -16.21
N LYS A 220 27.62 -11.53 -16.76
CA LYS A 220 27.38 -11.46 -18.22
C LYS A 220 28.55 -10.84 -18.99
N ILE A 221 29.24 -9.86 -18.40
CA ILE A 221 30.40 -9.18 -19.01
C ILE A 221 31.70 -9.94 -18.70
N GLY A 222 31.64 -11.09 -18.03
CA GLY A 222 32.83 -11.84 -17.60
C GLY A 222 33.66 -11.14 -16.51
N LYS A 223 33.13 -10.08 -15.88
CA LYS A 223 33.80 -9.37 -14.78
C LYS A 223 33.59 -10.16 -13.48
N LYS A 224 34.70 -10.57 -12.87
CA LYS A 224 34.73 -11.18 -11.53
C LYS A 224 35.37 -10.20 -10.55
N GLN A 225 34.79 -10.07 -9.37
CA GLN A 225 35.40 -9.28 -8.30
C GLN A 225 36.53 -10.09 -7.66
N TYR A 226 37.71 -9.48 -7.53
CA TYR A 226 38.86 -10.02 -6.81
C TYR A 226 39.15 -9.09 -5.63
N ASN A 227 39.27 -9.67 -4.43
CA ASN A 227 39.66 -8.93 -3.25
C ASN A 227 41.18 -9.06 -3.10
N PHE A 228 41.87 -7.92 -2.97
CA PHE A 228 43.31 -7.85 -2.81
C PHE A 228 43.63 -7.18 -1.47
N GLU A 229 44.55 -7.76 -0.72
CA GLU A 229 45.21 -7.08 0.38
C GLU A 229 46.38 -6.28 -0.20
N LEU A 230 46.35 -4.97 -0.04
CA LEU A 230 47.37 -4.05 -0.54
C LEU A 230 47.91 -3.23 0.63
N SER A 231 49.20 -2.90 0.60
CA SER A 231 49.74 -1.92 1.55
C SER A 231 49.14 -0.54 1.30
N ASP A 232 49.00 0.27 2.36
CA ASP A 232 48.48 1.63 2.26
C ASP A 232 49.21 2.46 1.19
N LYS A 233 50.54 2.32 1.12
CA LYS A 233 51.37 2.96 0.08
C LYS A 233 50.94 2.57 -1.34
N THR A 234 50.60 1.30 -1.56
CA THR A 234 50.15 0.82 -2.88
C THR A 234 48.78 1.37 -3.23
N ALA A 235 47.87 1.43 -2.24
CA ALA A 235 46.57 2.05 -2.42
C ALA A 235 46.70 3.54 -2.81
N ASP A 236 47.56 4.29 -2.12
CA ASP A 236 47.85 5.69 -2.43
C ASP A 236 48.42 5.89 -3.84
N PHE A 237 49.27 4.97 -4.32
CA PHE A 237 49.79 5.02 -5.68
C PHE A 237 48.68 4.80 -6.72
N ILE A 238 47.78 3.84 -6.48
CA ILE A 238 46.63 3.61 -7.36
C ILE A 238 45.72 4.85 -7.39
N ASP A 239 45.53 5.53 -6.25
CA ASP A 239 44.76 6.78 -6.18
C ASP A 239 45.38 7.91 -7.00
N LYS A 240 46.69 8.12 -6.86
CA LYS A 240 47.41 9.14 -7.63
C LYS A 240 47.36 8.85 -9.13
N LEU A 241 47.43 7.58 -9.53
CA LEU A 241 47.30 7.18 -10.94
C LEU A 241 45.87 7.38 -11.47
N ALA A 242 44.85 6.99 -10.68
CA ALA A 242 43.45 7.21 -11.01
C ALA A 242 43.13 8.69 -11.25
N LEU A 243 43.62 9.56 -10.36
CA LEU A 243 43.51 11.02 -10.50
C LEU A 243 44.26 11.53 -11.74
N LYS A 244 45.52 11.11 -11.94
CA LYS A 244 46.36 11.55 -13.05
C LYS A 244 45.74 11.24 -14.42
N TYR A 245 45.10 10.08 -14.57
CA TYR A 245 44.54 9.63 -15.84
C TYR A 245 43.00 9.75 -15.90
N ASN A 246 42.39 10.47 -14.95
CA ASN A 246 40.93 10.65 -14.85
C ASN A 246 40.15 9.34 -15.05
N SER A 247 40.61 8.28 -14.40
CA SER A 247 40.13 6.91 -14.58
C SER A 247 39.83 6.28 -13.22
N SER A 248 38.94 5.29 -13.17
CA SER A 248 38.65 4.58 -11.92
C SER A 248 39.79 3.66 -11.50
N ARG A 249 39.95 3.42 -10.18
CA ARG A 249 40.96 2.48 -9.65
C ARG A 249 40.95 1.11 -10.37
N PRO A 250 39.79 0.46 -10.62
CA PRO A 250 39.77 -0.82 -11.33
C PRO A 250 40.28 -0.72 -12.77
N GLN A 251 39.99 0.37 -13.49
CA GLN A 251 40.48 0.58 -14.86
C GLN A 251 42.01 0.74 -14.88
N ILE A 252 42.57 1.46 -13.90
CA ILE A 252 44.03 1.56 -13.74
C ILE A 252 44.64 0.17 -13.50
N ILE A 253 44.06 -0.63 -12.60
CA ILE A 253 44.55 -1.97 -12.30
C ILE A 253 44.44 -2.89 -13.54
N GLU A 254 43.29 -2.92 -14.21
CA GLU A 254 43.09 -3.69 -15.45
C GLU A 254 44.15 -3.28 -16.50
N ALA A 255 44.36 -1.98 -16.71
CA ALA A 255 45.33 -1.47 -17.68
C ALA A 255 46.79 -1.80 -17.31
N LEU A 256 47.17 -1.71 -16.04
CA LEU A 256 48.51 -2.05 -15.56
C LEU A 256 48.80 -3.54 -15.76
N VAL A 257 47.86 -4.41 -15.36
CA VAL A 257 47.99 -5.87 -15.53
C VAL A 257 48.06 -6.22 -17.02
N GLN A 258 47.22 -5.61 -17.85
CA GLN A 258 47.21 -5.87 -19.28
C GLN A 258 48.50 -5.40 -19.96
N CYS A 259 48.96 -4.17 -19.69
CA CYS A 259 50.21 -3.65 -20.25
C CYS A 259 51.41 -4.50 -19.87
N GLU A 260 51.44 -4.96 -18.62
CA GLU A 260 52.53 -5.80 -18.14
C GLU A 260 52.48 -7.21 -18.75
N PHE A 261 51.30 -7.79 -18.90
CA PHE A 261 51.14 -9.09 -19.57
C PHE A 261 51.55 -9.03 -21.04
N GLU A 262 51.18 -7.96 -21.76
CA GLU A 262 51.47 -7.79 -23.18
C GLU A 262 52.94 -7.43 -23.45
N LYS A 263 53.55 -6.59 -22.59
CA LYS A 263 54.89 -6.03 -22.83
C LYS A 263 55.99 -6.66 -21.99
N GLY A 264 55.65 -7.22 -20.82
CA GLY A 264 56.57 -7.91 -19.92
C GLY A 264 57.77 -7.06 -19.45
N LEU A 265 57.58 -5.76 -19.25
CA LEU A 265 58.70 -4.84 -19.04
C LEU A 265 59.15 -4.75 -17.57
N TYR A 266 58.23 -4.85 -16.61
CA TYR A 266 58.51 -4.44 -15.23
C TYR A 266 58.51 -5.59 -14.21
N LEU A 267 57.74 -6.65 -14.43
CA LEU A 267 57.67 -7.81 -13.53
C LEU A 267 58.89 -8.73 -13.62
N PRO A 268 59.51 -9.02 -14.78
CA PRO A 268 60.65 -9.92 -14.83
C PRO A 268 61.84 -9.45 -13.97
N GLU A 269 62.08 -8.14 -13.90
CA GLU A 269 63.12 -7.56 -13.05
C GLU A 269 62.77 -7.59 -11.56
N LYS A 270 61.50 -7.34 -11.22
CA LYS A 270 61.03 -7.28 -9.82
C LYS A 270 60.81 -8.65 -9.21
N VAL A 271 60.24 -9.59 -9.94
CA VAL A 271 59.98 -10.96 -9.44
C VAL A 271 61.28 -11.69 -9.17
N LYS A 272 62.33 -11.51 -9.99
CA LYS A 272 63.67 -12.04 -9.70
C LYS A 272 64.23 -11.58 -8.36
N ARG A 273 63.97 -10.32 -7.96
CA ARG A 273 64.40 -9.80 -6.65
C ARG A 273 63.60 -10.39 -5.50
N ILE A 274 62.29 -10.60 -5.66
CA ILE A 274 61.43 -11.19 -4.63
C ILE A 274 61.76 -12.68 -4.38
N SER A 275 62.22 -13.40 -5.40
CA SER A 275 62.64 -14.81 -5.28
C SER A 275 64.06 -15.03 -4.75
N LEU A 276 64.81 -13.95 -4.46
CA LEU A 276 66.19 -14.00 -3.95
C LEU A 276 66.29 -13.55 -2.49
N ASP A 277 65.18 -13.15 -1.88
CA ASP A 277 65.01 -12.87 -0.45
C ASP A 277 64.10 -13.94 0.19
#